data_AF-A0A7V3ZSP0-F1
#
_entry.id   AF-A0A7V3ZSP0-F1
#
_cell.length_a   1.000
_cell.length_b   1.000
_cell.length_c   1.000
_cell.angle_alpha   90.00
_cell.angle_beta   90.00
_cell.angle_gamma   90.00
#
_symmetry.space_group_name_H-M   'P 1'
#
loop_
_entity.id
_entity.type
_entity.pdbx_description
1 polymer ?
#
loop_
_entity_poly.entity_id
_entity_poly.type
_entity_poly.pdbx_seq_one_letter_code
_entity_poly.pdbx_strand_id
1 'polypeptide(L)'
;MLQKKIPMFICFLMGFLLFFQFYIPTSWSQNFYSTILRWILGISSFAIVLAVASLVRHHTRKIKERKDIPYSITLLVSLVATALIGFIGGIKSGTLFDKIFNYIQIPLQSSMFAILAFYMASAAYRAFRARNIEATLLLLAAFIVMIGVIPIGDLIHPYVPSFAQWILDVPNLAAKRGIAIGVGLGIIATSIKIILGIERNWLGR
;
A
#
# COMPACT_ATOMS: atom_id res chain seq x y z
N MET A 1 -22.29 6.92 28.98
CA MET A 1 -22.09 5.46 28.78
C MET A 1 -22.82 4.89 27.56
N LEU A 2 -24.10 5.27 27.29
CA LEU A 2 -24.84 4.80 26.11
C LEU A 2 -24.23 5.22 24.75
N GLN A 3 -23.64 6.42 24.68
CA GLN A 3 -23.07 6.98 23.44
C GLN A 3 -21.95 6.14 22.81
N LYS A 4 -21.20 5.35 23.59
CA LYS A 4 -20.17 4.43 23.06
C LYS A 4 -20.70 3.02 22.82
N LYS A 5 -21.77 2.61 23.52
CA LYS A 5 -22.38 1.27 23.38
C LYS A 5 -23.15 1.12 22.06
N ILE A 6 -23.85 2.16 21.62
CA ILE A 6 -24.63 2.13 20.37
C ILE A 6 -23.73 1.91 19.14
N PRO A 7 -22.66 2.70 18.91
CA PRO A 7 -21.77 2.47 17.77
C PRO A 7 -21.08 1.10 17.81
N MET A 8 -20.68 0.61 19.01
CA MET A 8 -20.09 -0.72 19.14
C MET A 8 -21.08 -1.82 18.77
N PHE A 9 -22.35 -1.71 19.20
CA PHE A 9 -23.37 -2.69 18.84
C PHE A 9 -23.65 -2.69 17.33
N ILE A 10 -23.71 -1.51 16.71
CA ILE A 10 -23.86 -1.40 15.25
C ILE A 10 -22.66 -2.02 14.54
N CYS A 11 -21.43 -1.75 14.99
CA CYS A 11 -20.22 -2.34 14.42
C CYS A 11 -20.21 -3.87 14.52
N PHE A 12 -20.55 -4.41 15.70
CA PHE A 12 -20.69 -5.84 15.93
C PHE A 12 -21.73 -6.45 14.98
N LEU A 13 -22.93 -5.87 14.92
CA LEU A 13 -24.03 -6.37 14.10
C LEU A 13 -23.69 -6.32 12.60
N MET A 14 -23.12 -5.21 12.11
CA MET A 14 -22.72 -5.07 10.71
C MET A 14 -21.58 -6.03 10.35
N GLY A 15 -20.59 -6.18 11.22
CA GLY A 15 -19.50 -7.13 11.03
C GLY A 15 -20.00 -8.57 10.99
N PHE A 16 -20.92 -8.93 11.89
CA PHE A 16 -21.56 -10.24 11.91
C PHE A 16 -22.37 -10.49 10.63
N LEU A 17 -23.25 -9.56 10.23
CA LEU A 17 -24.06 -9.70 9.02
C LEU A 17 -23.19 -9.84 7.78
N LEU A 18 -22.17 -8.99 7.61
CA LEU A 18 -21.27 -9.04 6.45
C LEU A 18 -20.39 -10.31 6.41
N PHE A 19 -20.06 -10.89 7.55
CA PHE A 19 -19.33 -12.15 7.60
C PHE A 19 -20.18 -13.30 7.03
N PHE A 20 -21.43 -13.42 7.46
CA PHE A 20 -22.33 -14.49 7.00
C PHE A 20 -22.85 -14.26 5.59
N GLN A 21 -23.08 -13.00 5.23
CA GLN A 21 -23.48 -12.54 3.92
C GLN A 21 -22.69 -13.19 2.77
N PHE A 22 -21.38 -13.33 2.93
CA PHE A 22 -20.48 -13.90 1.90
C PHE A 22 -20.85 -15.34 1.52
N TYR A 23 -21.42 -16.11 2.47
CA TYR A 23 -21.74 -17.53 2.29
C TYR A 23 -23.17 -17.78 1.80
N ILE A 24 -24.01 -16.74 1.65
CA ILE A 24 -25.43 -16.87 1.30
C ILE A 24 -25.66 -16.32 -0.12
N PRO A 25 -25.77 -17.17 -1.16
CA PRO A 25 -25.93 -16.75 -2.55
C PRO A 25 -27.39 -16.47 -2.93
N THR A 26 -28.11 -15.68 -2.13
CA THR A 26 -29.52 -15.31 -2.39
C THR A 26 -29.61 -13.88 -2.92
N SER A 27 -30.63 -13.58 -3.73
CA SER A 27 -30.83 -12.23 -4.31
C SER A 27 -30.92 -11.12 -3.25
N TRP A 28 -31.57 -11.37 -2.11
CA TRP A 28 -31.67 -10.40 -1.01
C TRP A 28 -30.29 -10.13 -0.37
N SER A 29 -29.50 -11.18 -0.17
CA SER A 29 -28.10 -11.07 0.23
C SER A 29 -27.38 -10.18 -0.78
N GLN A 30 -27.25 -10.55 -2.04
CA GLN A 30 -26.46 -9.75 -3.00
C GLN A 30 -26.90 -8.27 -3.08
N ASN A 31 -28.21 -7.99 -2.97
CA ASN A 31 -28.72 -6.63 -2.86
C ASN A 31 -28.20 -5.90 -1.60
N PHE A 32 -28.29 -6.50 -0.41
CA PHE A 32 -27.74 -5.94 0.83
C PHE A 32 -26.23 -5.63 0.74
N TYR A 33 -25.43 -6.55 0.19
CA TYR A 33 -24.00 -6.32 -0.03
C TYR A 33 -23.75 -5.15 -0.99
N SER A 34 -24.49 -5.09 -2.10
CA SER A 34 -24.36 -4.00 -3.07
C SER A 34 -24.73 -2.65 -2.46
N THR A 35 -25.73 -2.59 -1.58
CA THR A 35 -26.12 -1.38 -0.85
C THR A 35 -25.02 -0.94 0.10
N ILE A 36 -24.42 -1.87 0.86
CA ILE A 36 -23.29 -1.57 1.75
C ILE A 36 -22.10 -1.07 0.95
N LEU A 37 -21.75 -1.70 -0.17
CA LEU A 37 -20.67 -1.23 -1.03
C LEU A 37 -20.92 0.19 -1.53
N ARG A 38 -22.15 0.54 -1.91
CA ARG A 38 -22.50 1.92 -2.29
C ARG A 38 -22.31 2.89 -1.13
N TRP A 39 -22.69 2.51 0.09
CA TRP A 39 -22.46 3.34 1.28
C TRP A 39 -20.97 3.51 1.57
N ILE A 40 -20.17 2.44 1.45
CA ILE A 40 -18.71 2.50 1.62
C ILE A 40 -18.07 3.41 0.58
N LEU A 41 -18.50 3.34 -0.68
CA LEU A 41 -18.00 4.22 -1.74
C LEU A 41 -18.37 5.69 -1.46
N GLY A 42 -19.60 5.94 -0.99
CA GLY A 42 -20.03 7.27 -0.55
C GLY A 42 -19.16 7.81 0.58
N ILE A 43 -18.96 7.03 1.65
CA ILE A 43 -18.11 7.41 2.79
C ILE A 43 -16.66 7.64 2.36
N SER A 44 -16.11 6.76 1.50
CA SER A 44 -14.74 6.87 0.99
C SER A 44 -14.54 8.16 0.17
N SER A 45 -15.58 8.62 -0.51
CA SER A 45 -15.53 9.88 -1.27
C SER A 45 -15.39 11.09 -0.33
N PHE A 46 -16.08 11.08 0.82
CA PHE A 46 -15.87 12.07 1.89
C PHE A 46 -14.52 11.90 2.60
N ALA A 47 -14.02 10.67 2.72
CA ALA A 47 -12.72 10.42 3.33
C ALA A 47 -11.57 11.09 2.55
N ILE A 48 -11.67 11.20 1.22
CA ILE A 48 -10.70 11.94 0.40
C ILE A 48 -10.67 13.42 0.82
N VAL A 49 -11.82 14.04 1.07
CA VAL A 49 -11.89 15.43 1.54
C VAL A 49 -11.19 15.59 2.89
N LEU A 50 -11.42 14.66 3.82
CA LEU A 50 -10.74 14.64 5.11
C LEU A 50 -9.22 14.40 4.97
N ALA A 51 -8.80 13.55 4.04
CA ALA A 51 -7.40 13.28 3.76
C ALA A 51 -6.69 14.55 3.25
N VAL A 52 -7.29 15.25 2.29
CA VAL A 52 -6.77 16.52 1.77
C VAL A 52 -6.74 17.58 2.88
N ALA A 53 -7.82 17.72 3.66
CA ALA A 53 -7.89 18.67 4.76
C ALA A 53 -6.82 18.39 5.84
N SER A 54 -6.59 17.11 6.16
CA SER A 54 -5.53 16.68 7.09
C SER A 54 -4.14 17.03 6.56
N LEU A 55 -3.88 16.75 5.28
CA LEU A 55 -2.61 17.05 4.63
C LEU A 55 -2.32 18.56 4.61
N VAL A 56 -3.31 19.36 4.20
CA VAL A 56 -3.21 20.82 4.19
C VAL A 56 -2.97 21.35 5.60
N ARG A 57 -3.72 20.87 6.60
CA ARG A 57 -3.55 21.26 8.00
C ARG A 57 -2.15 20.90 8.52
N HIS A 58 -1.65 19.71 8.19
CA HIS A 58 -0.33 19.24 8.60
C HIS A 58 0.79 20.15 8.06
N HIS A 59 0.77 20.45 6.76
CA HIS A 59 1.82 21.26 6.13
C HIS A 59 1.70 22.75 6.44
N THR A 60 0.49 23.29 6.57
CA THR A 60 0.30 24.67 7.05
C THR A 60 0.80 24.85 8.47
N ARG A 61 0.61 23.85 9.35
CA ARG A 61 1.21 23.87 10.69
C ARG A 61 2.73 23.83 10.65
N LYS A 62 3.34 22.98 9.81
CA LYS A 62 4.80 22.95 9.61
C LYS A 62 5.36 24.31 9.17
N ILE A 63 4.69 24.98 8.24
CA ILE A 63 5.06 26.33 7.79
C ILE A 63 4.97 27.34 8.93
N LYS A 64 3.89 27.31 9.73
CA LYS A 64 3.71 28.18 10.90
C LYS A 64 4.79 27.93 11.96
N GLU A 65 5.16 26.68 12.19
CA GLU A 65 6.24 26.27 13.10
C GLU A 65 7.66 26.46 12.52
N ARG A 66 7.77 26.99 11.28
CA ARG A 66 9.05 27.20 10.57
C ARG A 66 9.87 25.91 10.36
N LYS A 67 9.22 24.76 10.18
CA LYS A 67 9.85 23.46 9.91
C LYS A 67 9.60 23.01 8.49
N ASP A 68 10.63 22.53 7.79
CA ASP A 68 10.55 21.99 6.42
C ASP A 68 9.74 22.88 5.46
N ILE A 69 9.93 24.19 5.57
CA ILE A 69 9.17 25.20 4.82
C ILE A 69 9.20 24.95 3.30
N PRO A 70 10.37 24.77 2.65
CA PRO A 70 10.40 24.63 1.19
C PRO A 70 9.58 23.42 0.74
N TYR A 71 9.78 22.26 1.38
CA TYR A 71 9.05 21.04 1.06
C TYR A 71 7.54 21.17 1.28
N SER A 72 7.13 21.85 2.36
CA SER A 72 5.71 22.05 2.68
C SER A 72 5.02 22.99 1.69
N ILE A 73 5.71 24.06 1.25
CA ILE A 73 5.19 24.97 0.22
C ILE A 73 5.10 24.25 -1.12
N THR A 74 6.16 23.55 -1.54
CA THR A 74 6.19 22.82 -2.82
C THR A 74 5.04 21.82 -2.90
N LEU A 75 4.75 21.10 -1.82
CA LEU A 75 3.61 20.18 -1.76
C LEU A 75 2.27 20.91 -1.90
N LEU A 76 2.02 21.93 -1.09
CA LEU A 76 0.73 22.64 -1.13
C LEU A 76 0.46 23.25 -2.52
N VAL A 77 1.50 23.83 -3.13
CA VAL A 77 1.42 24.38 -4.49
C VAL A 77 1.17 23.28 -5.52
N SER A 78 1.91 22.17 -5.48
CA SER A 78 1.73 21.07 -6.43
C SER A 78 0.36 20.40 -6.28
N LEU A 79 -0.15 20.26 -5.06
CA LEU A 79 -1.49 19.74 -4.79
C LEU A 79 -2.57 20.59 -5.47
N VAL A 80 -2.54 21.92 -5.30
CA VAL A 80 -3.51 22.82 -5.92
C VAL A 80 -3.32 22.86 -7.44
N ALA A 81 -2.08 22.97 -7.92
CA ALA A 81 -1.78 23.03 -9.35
C ALA A 81 -2.25 21.77 -10.08
N THR A 82 -1.90 20.58 -9.60
CA THR A 82 -2.30 19.31 -10.22
C THR A 82 -3.81 19.09 -10.15
N ALA A 83 -4.46 19.50 -9.05
CA ALA A 83 -5.92 19.43 -8.95
C ALA A 83 -6.63 20.33 -9.98
N LEU A 84 -6.18 21.59 -10.13
CA LEU A 84 -6.73 22.52 -11.12
C LEU A 84 -6.47 22.04 -12.55
N ILE A 85 -5.27 21.54 -12.84
CA ILE A 85 -4.92 21.00 -14.15
C ILE A 85 -5.79 19.79 -14.50
N GLY A 86 -6.00 18.87 -13.56
CA GLY A 86 -6.87 17.71 -13.77
C GLY A 86 -8.35 18.09 -13.93
N PHE A 87 -8.83 19.05 -13.14
CA PHE A 87 -10.23 19.49 -13.16
C PHE A 87 -10.58 20.28 -14.42
N ILE A 88 -9.72 21.21 -14.84
CA ILE A 88 -9.95 22.08 -16.00
C ILE A 88 -9.52 21.39 -17.31
N GLY A 89 -8.34 20.76 -17.30
CA GLY A 89 -7.70 20.19 -18.50
C GLY A 89 -7.99 18.71 -18.75
N GLY A 90 -8.66 18.03 -17.80
CA GLY A 90 -9.00 16.61 -17.89
C GLY A 90 -7.84 15.65 -17.63
N ILE A 91 -8.19 14.38 -17.42
CA ILE A 91 -7.28 13.30 -16.99
C ILE A 91 -6.99 12.26 -18.07
N LYS A 92 -7.41 12.50 -19.32
CA LYS A 92 -7.21 11.54 -20.42
C LYS A 92 -5.75 11.53 -20.90
N SER A 93 -5.36 10.46 -21.59
CA SER A 93 -4.04 10.37 -22.20
C SER A 93 -3.76 11.55 -23.13
N GLY A 94 -2.55 12.11 -23.04
CA GLY A 94 -2.12 13.28 -23.81
C GLY A 94 -2.43 14.65 -23.15
N THR A 95 -3.25 14.71 -22.10
CA THR A 95 -3.48 15.97 -21.37
C THR A 95 -2.26 16.40 -20.57
N LEU A 96 -2.26 17.64 -20.07
CA LEU A 96 -1.20 18.11 -19.19
C LEU A 96 -1.12 17.29 -17.89
N PHE A 97 -2.25 16.80 -17.39
CA PHE A 97 -2.30 15.91 -16.23
C PHE A 97 -1.54 14.60 -16.50
N ASP A 98 -1.76 13.97 -17.65
CA ASP A 98 -1.05 12.75 -18.07
C ASP A 98 0.46 13.00 -18.23
N LYS A 99 0.86 14.17 -18.72
CA LYS A 99 2.29 14.55 -18.77
C LYS A 99 2.90 14.71 -17.37
N ILE A 100 2.19 15.34 -16.43
CA ILE A 100 2.65 15.41 -15.03
C ILE A 100 2.82 14.01 -14.45
N PHE A 101 1.87 13.11 -14.71
CA PHE A 101 1.96 11.73 -14.27
C PHE A 101 3.21 11.04 -14.83
N ASN A 102 3.39 11.05 -16.15
CA ASN A 102 4.46 10.31 -16.82
C ASN A 102 5.86 10.90 -16.60
N TYR A 103 5.99 12.23 -16.50
CA TYR A 103 7.30 12.89 -16.43
C TYR A 103 7.69 13.38 -15.03
N ILE A 104 6.74 13.47 -14.09
CA ILE A 104 7.02 13.89 -12.72
C ILE A 104 6.75 12.74 -11.75
N GLN A 105 5.53 12.19 -11.74
CA GLN A 105 5.16 11.17 -10.75
C GLN A 105 5.93 9.86 -10.95
N ILE A 106 5.97 9.31 -12.16
CA ILE A 106 6.65 8.04 -12.44
C ILE A 106 8.15 8.14 -12.09
N PRO A 107 8.93 9.15 -12.56
CA PRO A 107 10.35 9.23 -12.22
C PRO A 107 10.62 9.44 -10.73
N LEU A 108 9.79 10.23 -10.03
CA LEU A 108 9.93 10.41 -8.57
C LEU A 108 9.68 9.11 -7.82
N GLN A 109 8.67 8.32 -8.20
CA GLN A 109 8.40 7.01 -7.61
C GLN A 109 9.54 6.03 -7.89
N SER A 110 10.05 6.01 -9.12
CA SER A 110 11.21 5.18 -9.51
C SER A 110 12.47 5.56 -8.72
N SER A 111 12.71 6.85 -8.49
CA SER A 111 13.82 7.33 -7.66
C SER A 111 13.68 6.88 -6.20
N MET A 112 12.50 7.04 -5.60
CA MET A 112 12.23 6.55 -4.24
C MET A 112 12.44 5.04 -4.14
N PHE A 113 11.98 4.29 -5.14
CA PHE A 113 12.16 2.84 -5.19
C PHE A 113 13.64 2.45 -5.38
N ALA A 114 14.39 3.15 -6.23
CA ALA A 114 15.81 2.91 -6.45
C ALA A 114 16.63 3.19 -5.19
N ILE A 115 16.35 4.29 -4.48
CA ILE A 115 17.00 4.62 -3.21
C ILE A 115 16.66 3.56 -2.14
N LEU A 116 15.39 3.13 -2.05
CA LEU A 116 14.98 2.07 -1.14
C LEU A 116 15.70 0.76 -1.45
N ALA A 117 15.76 0.36 -2.73
CA ALA A 117 16.47 -0.82 -3.18
C ALA A 117 17.97 -0.76 -2.86
N PHE A 118 18.61 0.40 -3.09
CA PHE A 118 20.01 0.62 -2.72
C PHE A 118 20.24 0.49 -1.21
N TYR A 119 19.42 1.12 -0.38
CA TYR A 119 19.54 1.00 1.08
C TYR A 119 19.26 -0.41 1.58
N MET A 120 18.25 -1.09 1.02
CA MET A 120 17.97 -2.49 1.33
C MET A 120 19.15 -3.39 0.95
N ALA A 121 19.70 -3.22 -0.25
CA ALA A 121 20.87 -3.98 -0.71
C ALA A 121 22.11 -3.71 0.16
N SER A 122 22.38 -2.44 0.50
CA SER A 122 23.50 -2.06 1.37
C SER A 122 23.34 -2.60 2.79
N ALA A 123 22.14 -2.52 3.37
CA ALA A 123 21.83 -3.09 4.67
C ALA A 123 21.94 -4.61 4.65
N ALA A 124 21.39 -5.26 3.63
CA ALA A 124 21.47 -6.69 3.42
C ALA A 124 22.93 -7.15 3.26
N TYR A 125 23.73 -6.48 2.43
CA TYR A 125 25.16 -6.79 2.27
C TYR A 125 25.93 -6.66 3.59
N ARG A 126 25.69 -5.59 4.37
CA ARG A 126 26.30 -5.43 5.70
C ARG A 126 25.83 -6.51 6.70
N ALA A 127 24.57 -6.91 6.64
CA ALA A 127 24.01 -7.97 7.48
C ALA A 127 24.44 -9.38 7.04
N PHE A 128 24.69 -9.58 5.73
CA PHE A 128 25.13 -10.83 5.11
C PHE A 128 26.65 -10.98 5.04
N ARG A 129 27.41 -10.02 5.59
CA ARG A 129 28.88 -10.13 5.74
C ARG A 129 29.22 -11.29 6.69
N ALA A 130 29.24 -12.48 6.09
CA ALA A 130 29.76 -13.77 6.52
C ALA A 130 29.85 -13.97 8.04
N ARG A 131 28.69 -14.16 8.69
CA ARG A 131 28.63 -14.65 10.08
C ARG A 131 28.04 -16.05 10.20
N ASN A 132 27.19 -16.47 9.25
CA ASN A 132 26.54 -17.78 9.21
C ASN A 132 26.31 -18.29 7.78
N ILE A 133 26.17 -19.60 7.62
CA ILE A 133 26.00 -20.30 6.32
C ILE A 133 24.73 -19.84 5.60
N GLU A 134 23.65 -19.57 6.35
CA GLU A 134 22.37 -19.11 5.82
C GLU A 134 22.47 -17.76 5.09
N ALA A 135 23.21 -16.79 5.64
CA ALA A 135 23.42 -15.50 5.00
C ALA A 135 24.23 -15.62 3.71
N THR A 136 25.22 -16.52 3.67
CA THR A 136 26.00 -16.78 2.45
C THR A 136 25.13 -17.39 1.36
N LEU A 137 24.25 -18.34 1.71
CA LEU A 137 23.30 -18.92 0.75
C LEU A 137 22.33 -17.86 0.19
N LEU A 138 21.80 -16.98 1.05
CA LEU A 138 20.95 -15.88 0.62
C LEU A 138 21.68 -14.88 -0.29
N LEU A 139 22.94 -14.55 0.04
CA LEU A 139 23.76 -13.65 -0.77
C LEU A 139 24.04 -14.24 -2.16
N LEU A 140 24.41 -15.52 -2.23
CA LEU A 140 24.64 -16.22 -3.48
C LEU A 140 23.35 -16.31 -4.32
N ALA A 141 22.22 -16.65 -3.71
CA ALA A 141 20.93 -16.68 -4.39
C ALA A 141 20.56 -15.29 -4.95
N ALA A 142 20.79 -14.22 -4.18
CA ALA A 142 20.55 -12.86 -4.64
C ALA A 142 21.44 -12.48 -5.83
N PHE A 143 22.72 -12.86 -5.81
CA PHE A 143 23.65 -12.59 -6.90
C PHE A 143 23.26 -13.33 -8.20
N ILE A 144 22.88 -14.61 -8.08
CA ILE A 144 22.39 -15.43 -9.21
C ILE A 144 21.12 -14.81 -9.81
N VAL A 145 20.15 -14.44 -8.97
CA VAL A 145 18.90 -13.82 -9.44
C VAL A 145 19.18 -12.46 -10.10
N MET A 146 20.09 -11.66 -9.54
CA MET A 146 20.45 -10.37 -10.14
C MET A 146 21.04 -10.53 -11.54
N ILE A 147 21.92 -11.52 -11.75
CA ILE A 147 22.47 -11.79 -13.09
C ILE A 147 21.38 -12.29 -14.06
N GLY A 148 20.51 -13.20 -13.60
CA GLY A 148 19.47 -13.80 -14.44
C GLY A 148 18.34 -12.84 -14.85
N VAL A 149 18.15 -11.73 -14.15
CA VAL A 149 17.09 -10.73 -14.46
C VAL A 149 17.60 -9.59 -15.36
N ILE A 150 18.93 -9.40 -15.48
CA ILE A 150 19.52 -8.39 -16.36
C ILE A 150 19.60 -8.94 -17.79
N PRO A 151 19.37 -8.15 -18.86
CA PRO A 151 19.48 -8.61 -20.26
C PRO A 151 20.83 -9.23 -20.65
N ILE A 152 21.88 -9.01 -19.84
CA ILE A 152 23.21 -9.61 -20.00
C ILE A 152 23.19 -11.11 -19.66
N GLY A 153 22.30 -11.56 -18.77
CA GLY A 153 22.18 -12.98 -18.39
C GLY A 153 21.83 -13.88 -19.57
N ASP A 154 20.98 -13.38 -20.49
CA ASP A 154 20.62 -14.09 -21.73
C ASP A 154 21.82 -14.28 -22.67
N LEU A 155 22.78 -13.35 -22.65
CA LEU A 155 23.98 -13.39 -23.49
C LEU A 155 25.04 -14.37 -22.98
N ILE A 156 25.05 -14.69 -21.68
CA ILE A 156 26.03 -15.60 -21.08
C ILE A 156 25.64 -17.05 -21.36
N HIS A 157 24.44 -17.45 -20.93
CA HIS A 157 23.89 -18.79 -21.16
C HIS A 157 22.40 -18.83 -20.83
N PRO A 158 21.54 -19.46 -21.67
CA PRO A 158 20.11 -19.61 -21.39
C PRO A 158 19.72 -20.31 -20.08
N TYR A 159 20.66 -20.99 -19.39
CA TYR A 159 20.38 -21.64 -18.10
C TYR A 159 20.44 -20.67 -16.92
N VAL A 160 21.13 -19.53 -17.06
CA VAL A 160 21.25 -18.54 -15.99
C VAL A 160 19.90 -17.86 -15.69
N PRO A 161 19.14 -17.37 -16.71
CA PRO A 161 17.81 -16.82 -16.49
C PRO A 161 16.80 -17.88 -16.00
N SER A 162 16.84 -19.11 -16.52
CA SER A 162 15.88 -20.16 -16.13
C SER A 162 16.07 -20.61 -14.69
N PHE A 163 17.32 -20.72 -14.21
CA PHE A 163 17.60 -21.02 -12.81
C PHE A 163 17.21 -19.86 -11.88
N ALA A 164 17.46 -18.61 -12.28
CA ALA A 164 16.98 -17.43 -11.56
C ALA A 164 15.45 -17.40 -11.46
N GLN A 165 14.74 -17.71 -12.54
CA GLN A 165 13.27 -17.84 -12.52
C GLN A 165 12.81 -18.95 -11.59
N TRP A 166 13.45 -20.12 -11.60
CA TRP A 166 13.12 -21.20 -10.66
C TRP A 166 13.24 -20.76 -9.19
N ILE A 167 14.28 -19.99 -8.84
CA ILE A 167 14.41 -19.37 -7.50
C ILE A 167 13.24 -18.42 -7.20
N LEU A 168 12.82 -17.62 -8.18
CA LEU A 168 11.71 -16.68 -8.02
C LEU A 168 10.35 -17.36 -7.86
N ASP A 169 10.12 -18.44 -8.60
CA ASP A 169 8.82 -19.12 -8.74
C ASP A 169 8.58 -20.20 -7.68
N VAL A 170 9.65 -20.79 -7.12
CA VAL A 170 9.52 -21.85 -6.11
C VAL A 170 9.76 -21.31 -4.70
N PRO A 171 11.00 -21.10 -4.21
CA PRO A 171 11.23 -20.69 -2.82
C PRO A 171 10.75 -19.26 -2.52
N ASN A 172 10.97 -18.31 -3.43
CA ASN A 172 10.53 -16.93 -3.21
C ASN A 172 9.01 -16.81 -3.27
N LEU A 173 8.34 -17.50 -4.20
CA LEU A 173 6.87 -17.50 -4.24
C LEU A 173 6.27 -18.18 -3.00
N ALA A 174 6.87 -19.27 -2.50
CA ALA A 174 6.46 -19.91 -1.26
C ALA A 174 6.56 -18.94 -0.07
N ALA A 175 7.68 -18.22 0.07
CA ALA A 175 7.85 -17.21 1.10
C ALA A 175 6.85 -16.05 0.98
N LYS A 176 6.65 -15.52 -0.24
CA LYS A 176 5.65 -14.47 -0.51
C LYS A 176 4.23 -14.91 -0.14
N ARG A 177 3.86 -16.15 -0.45
CA ARG A 177 2.56 -16.73 -0.05
C ARG A 177 2.45 -16.84 1.46
N GLY A 178 3.50 -17.30 2.15
CA GLY A 178 3.54 -17.34 3.61
C GLY A 178 3.33 -15.96 4.25
N ILE A 179 4.02 -14.94 3.75
CA ILE A 179 3.83 -13.54 4.19
C ILE A 179 2.39 -13.08 3.92
N ALA A 180 1.86 -13.33 2.71
CA ALA A 180 0.50 -12.94 2.37
C ALA A 180 -0.55 -13.58 3.28
N ILE A 181 -0.38 -14.87 3.61
CA ILE A 181 -1.22 -15.58 4.57
C ILE A 181 -1.10 -14.95 5.96
N GLY A 182 0.13 -14.68 6.43
CA GLY A 182 0.37 -14.04 7.73
C GLY A 182 -0.25 -12.65 7.84
N VAL A 183 -0.12 -11.83 6.80
CA VAL A 183 -0.75 -10.51 6.71
C VAL A 183 -2.28 -10.65 6.70
N GLY A 184 -2.81 -11.59 5.91
CA GLY A 184 -4.25 -11.87 5.86
C GLY A 184 -4.81 -12.26 7.23
N LEU A 185 -4.16 -13.18 7.93
CA LEU A 185 -4.53 -13.58 9.29
C LEU A 185 -4.42 -12.39 10.28
N GLY A 186 -3.40 -11.55 10.16
CA GLY A 186 -3.25 -10.34 10.97
C GLY A 186 -4.39 -9.32 10.76
N ILE A 187 -4.82 -9.14 9.51
CA ILE A 187 -5.98 -8.31 9.16
C ILE A 187 -7.26 -8.92 9.76
N ILE A 188 -7.48 -10.22 9.62
CA ILE A 188 -8.65 -10.91 10.19
C ILE A 188 -8.67 -10.78 11.72
N ALA A 189 -7.55 -11.02 12.39
CA ALA A 189 -7.43 -10.90 13.85
C ALA A 189 -7.74 -9.47 14.33
N THR A 190 -7.29 -8.45 13.59
CA THR A 190 -7.58 -7.05 13.91
C THR A 190 -9.05 -6.72 13.69
N SER A 191 -9.63 -7.16 12.57
CA SER A 191 -11.06 -7.01 12.28
C SER A 191 -11.94 -7.67 13.34
N ILE A 192 -11.61 -8.89 13.80
CA ILE A 192 -12.34 -9.57 14.88
C ILE A 192 -12.27 -8.76 16.18
N LYS A 193 -11.08 -8.26 16.56
CA LYS A 193 -10.93 -7.41 17.76
C LYS A 193 -11.79 -6.15 17.67
N ILE A 194 -11.93 -5.55 16.49
CA ILE A 194 -12.79 -4.39 16.26
C ILE A 194 -14.27 -4.78 16.36
N ILE A 195 -14.71 -5.84 15.68
CA ILE A 195 -16.10 -6.33 15.66
C ILE A 195 -16.56 -6.70 17.08
N LEU A 196 -15.73 -7.40 17.84
CA LEU A 196 -16.01 -7.77 19.24
C LEU A 196 -15.90 -6.58 20.21
N GLY A 197 -15.48 -5.40 19.73
CA GLY A 197 -15.34 -4.21 20.55
C GLY A 197 -14.21 -4.30 21.59
N ILE A 198 -13.22 -5.16 21.37
CA ILE A 198 -11.98 -5.24 22.16
C ILE A 198 -11.09 -4.03 21.81
N GLU A 199 -10.94 -3.74 20.51
CA GLU A 199 -10.26 -2.54 20.04
C GLU A 199 -11.24 -1.37 19.84
N ARG A 200 -11.08 -0.34 20.68
CA ARG A 200 -11.98 0.82 20.76
C ARG A 200 -11.34 2.14 20.32
N ASN A 201 -10.13 2.08 19.75
CA ASN A 201 -9.36 3.28 19.38
C ASN A 201 -10.07 4.17 18.35
N TRP A 202 -11.00 3.61 17.58
CA TRP A 202 -11.80 4.33 16.58
C TRP A 202 -12.97 5.14 17.17
N LEU A 203 -13.35 4.93 18.44
CA LEU A 203 -14.50 5.60 19.06
C LEU A 203 -14.21 7.05 19.49
N GLY A 204 -12.99 7.56 19.27
CA GLY A 204 -12.51 8.78 19.90
C GLY A 204 -12.36 8.59 21.41
N ARG A 205 -11.27 9.09 21.98
CA ARG A 205 -11.20 9.18 23.46
C ARG A 205 -12.21 10.20 23.93
#